data_AF-C5S2W7-F1
#
_entry.id   AF-C5S2W7-F1
#
_cell.length_a   1.000
_cell.length_b   1.000
_cell.length_c   1.000
_cell.angle_alpha   90.00
_cell.angle_beta   90.00
_cell.angle_gamma   90.00
#
_symmetry.space_group_name_H-M   'P 1'
#
loop_
_entity.id
_entity.type
_entity.pdbx_description
1 polymer ?
#
loop_
_entity_poly.entity_id
_entity_poly.type
_entity_poly.pdbx_seq_one_letter_code
_entity_poly.pdbx_strand_id
1 'polypeptide(L)'
;MNETDKKNKKVFKWTRELIQLAINDGWTQNEIANTCRTHQSIVSSWYKGEKRGTEQQLKPLLDLFGYKLRRKTFRLYWNIDPSTGEKSFFKVEGRVIFSQALCDMRRDGAKLKKKIPEFKFVIHHQGNNKFRIVVQFRAKFPQSNEELENSVEDAIWRSVVSDIITAQQVVDKIEYIIIKNTDVQKYASDVVTLPYLVRKALLENGFSIEGIKEYPADW
;
A
#
# COMPACT_ATOMS: atom_id res chain seq x y z
N MET A 1 21.08 -45.44 -5.61
CA MET A 1 19.98 -45.54 -4.63
C MET A 1 19.77 -44.16 -4.03
N ASN A 2 18.82 -43.44 -4.65
CA ASN A 2 18.17 -42.16 -4.36
C ASN A 2 18.82 -41.12 -3.41
N GLU A 3 19.45 -40.12 -4.02
CA GLU A 3 19.45 -38.72 -3.54
C GLU A 3 18.04 -38.13 -3.74
N THR A 4 17.15 -38.26 -2.75
CA THR A 4 15.88 -37.53 -2.77
C THR A 4 16.09 -36.10 -2.27
N ASP A 5 16.02 -35.16 -3.22
CA ASP A 5 15.52 -33.78 -3.11
C ASP A 5 15.34 -33.22 -1.68
N LYS A 6 16.36 -32.52 -1.18
CA LYS A 6 16.17 -31.49 -0.15
C LYS A 6 15.38 -30.33 -0.74
N LYS A 7 14.06 -30.46 -0.83
CA LYS A 7 13.16 -29.32 -1.06
C LYS A 7 13.45 -28.28 0.01
N ASN A 8 14.09 -27.18 -0.39
CA ASN A 8 14.36 -26.02 0.46
C ASN A 8 13.06 -25.60 1.13
N LYS A 9 12.94 -25.86 2.45
CA LYS A 9 11.76 -25.48 3.22
C LYS A 9 11.68 -23.95 3.22
N LYS A 10 10.71 -23.41 2.49
CA LYS A 10 10.53 -21.97 2.32
C LYS A 10 10.34 -21.32 3.70
N VAL A 11 11.29 -20.46 4.06
CA VAL A 11 11.24 -19.69 5.30
C VAL A 11 10.23 -18.56 5.17
N PHE A 12 9.45 -18.35 6.23
CA PHE A 12 8.44 -17.30 6.24
C PHE A 12 9.06 -15.98 6.69
N LYS A 13 9.02 -14.97 5.82
CA LYS A 13 9.63 -13.65 6.05
C LYS A 13 9.11 -12.98 7.33
N TRP A 14 7.82 -13.10 7.61
CA TRP A 14 7.12 -12.37 8.69
C TRP A 14 6.91 -13.23 9.94
N THR A 15 7.86 -14.12 10.24
CA THR A 15 7.77 -15.02 11.40
C THR A 15 7.62 -14.24 12.69
N ARG A 16 8.46 -13.22 12.93
CA ARG A 16 8.44 -12.45 14.19
C ARG A 16 7.10 -11.75 14.40
N GLU A 17 6.54 -11.15 13.36
CA GLU A 17 5.28 -10.44 13.38
C GLU A 17 4.10 -11.38 13.64
N LEU A 18 4.17 -12.62 13.13
CA LEU A 18 3.20 -13.68 13.39
C LEU A 18 3.22 -14.13 14.86
N ILE A 19 4.41 -14.32 15.44
CA ILE A 19 4.54 -14.69 16.86
C ILE A 19 4.08 -13.56 17.78
N GLN A 20 4.42 -12.31 17.46
CA GLN A 20 3.93 -11.14 18.21
C GLN A 20 2.41 -11.01 18.15
N LEU A 21 1.78 -11.34 17.02
CA LEU A 21 0.32 -11.34 16.90
C LEU A 21 -0.32 -12.36 17.84
N ALA A 22 0.22 -13.58 17.93
CA ALA A 22 -0.30 -14.59 18.83
C ALA A 22 -0.12 -14.19 20.31
N ILE A 23 1.07 -13.66 20.68
CA ILE A 23 1.34 -13.19 22.04
C ILE A 23 0.42 -12.04 22.44
N ASN A 24 0.20 -11.08 21.53
CA ASN A 24 -0.72 -9.97 21.79
C ASN A 24 -2.19 -10.42 21.89
N ASP A 25 -2.54 -11.59 21.35
CA ASP A 25 -3.85 -12.23 21.51
C ASP A 25 -3.94 -13.06 22.81
N GLY A 26 -2.93 -12.96 23.68
CA GLY A 26 -2.89 -13.62 24.99
C GLY A 26 -2.15 -14.95 25.03
N TRP A 27 -1.57 -15.41 23.91
CA TRP A 27 -0.88 -16.70 23.88
C TRP A 27 0.51 -16.64 24.51
N THR A 28 0.87 -17.69 25.23
CA THR A 28 2.21 -17.90 25.76
C THR A 28 3.12 -18.54 24.70
N GLN A 29 4.44 -18.40 24.88
CA GLN A 29 5.41 -19.04 23.99
C GLN A 29 5.33 -20.58 24.03
N ASN A 30 4.87 -21.16 25.15
CA ASN A 30 4.66 -22.60 25.29
C ASN A 30 3.46 -23.08 24.47
N GLU A 31 2.34 -22.35 24.50
CA GLU A 31 1.16 -22.67 23.68
C GLU A 31 1.47 -22.58 22.19
N ILE A 32 2.24 -21.56 21.80
CA ILE A 32 2.72 -21.40 20.42
C ILE A 32 3.64 -22.56 20.03
N ALA A 33 4.56 -22.97 20.92
CA ALA A 33 5.48 -24.08 20.67
C ALA A 33 4.73 -25.40 20.45
N ASN A 34 3.78 -25.69 21.33
CA ASN A 34 2.93 -26.88 21.24
C ASN A 34 2.11 -26.87 19.94
N THR A 35 1.52 -25.73 19.59
CA THR A 35 0.70 -25.58 18.39
C THR A 35 1.51 -25.74 17.10
N CYS A 36 2.73 -25.19 17.06
CA CYS A 36 3.65 -25.30 15.92
C CYS A 36 4.50 -26.59 15.94
N ARG A 37 4.27 -27.50 16.91
CA ARG A 37 5.05 -28.73 17.12
C ARG A 37 6.56 -28.47 17.15
N THR A 38 6.98 -27.51 17.98
CA THR A 38 8.36 -27.07 18.15
C THR A 38 8.68 -26.84 19.63
N HIS A 39 9.90 -26.40 19.96
CA HIS A 39 10.30 -26.08 21.33
C HIS A 39 10.13 -24.59 21.64
N GLN A 40 9.84 -24.27 22.91
CA GLN A 40 9.70 -22.88 23.36
C GLN A 40 10.96 -22.04 23.11
N SER A 41 12.16 -22.62 23.20
CA SER A 41 13.42 -21.94 22.88
C SER A 41 13.47 -21.47 21.42
N ILE A 42 12.90 -22.26 20.49
CA ILE A 42 12.78 -21.89 19.07
C ILE A 42 11.79 -20.74 18.90
N VAL A 43 10.65 -20.79 19.60
CA VAL A 43 9.66 -19.70 19.60
C VAL A 43 10.25 -18.41 20.17
N SER A 44 11.08 -18.50 21.22
CA SER A 44 11.80 -17.35 21.78
C SER A 44 12.74 -16.72 20.75
N SER A 45 13.52 -17.53 20.01
CA SER A 45 14.34 -17.02 18.89
C SER A 45 13.50 -16.41 17.76
N TRP A 46 12.32 -16.95 17.47
CA TRP A 46 11.38 -16.36 16.51
C TRP A 46 10.81 -15.02 17.00
N TYR A 47 10.46 -14.92 18.28
CA TYR A 47 9.97 -13.69 18.91
C TYR A 47 11.02 -12.57 18.90
N LYS A 48 12.29 -12.92 19.16
CA LYS A 48 13.43 -11.99 19.08
C LYS A 48 13.82 -11.64 17.64
N GLY A 49 13.43 -12.47 16.67
CA GLY A 49 13.76 -12.29 15.25
C GLY A 49 15.13 -12.85 14.85
N GLU A 50 15.76 -13.65 15.72
CA GLU A 50 17.07 -14.28 15.48
C GLU A 50 16.98 -15.44 14.48
N LYS A 51 15.81 -16.10 14.42
CA LYS A 51 15.51 -17.20 13.50
C LYS A 51 14.16 -17.00 12.84
N ARG A 52 13.98 -17.59 11.66
CA ARG A 52 12.68 -17.64 10.96
C ARG A 52 12.14 -19.06 10.95
N GLY A 53 10.82 -19.18 11.07
CA GLY A 53 10.12 -20.44 10.92
C GLY A 53 9.87 -20.73 9.45
N THR A 54 9.68 -22.00 9.12
CA THR A 54 9.24 -22.39 7.78
C THR A 54 7.73 -22.20 7.64
N GLU A 55 7.23 -21.97 6.42
CA GLU A 55 5.78 -21.86 6.16
C GLU A 55 5.01 -23.08 6.68
N GLN A 56 5.62 -24.27 6.60
CA GLN A 56 5.03 -25.51 7.12
C GLN A 56 4.90 -25.52 8.64
N GLN A 57 5.94 -25.08 9.36
CA GLN A 57 5.93 -25.02 10.84
C GLN A 57 4.95 -23.97 11.35
N LEU A 58 4.83 -22.85 10.64
CA LEU A 58 3.97 -21.74 11.04
C LEU A 58 2.54 -21.87 10.52
N LYS A 59 2.23 -22.89 9.71
CA LYS A 59 0.89 -23.11 9.14
C LYS A 59 -0.23 -23.00 10.18
N PRO A 60 -0.15 -23.62 11.37
CA PRO A 60 -1.20 -23.50 12.39
C PRO A 60 -1.46 -22.04 12.81
N LEU A 61 -0.39 -21.25 12.98
CA LEU A 61 -0.52 -19.83 13.31
C LEU A 61 -0.96 -19.00 12.11
N LEU A 62 -0.55 -19.37 10.89
CA LEU A 62 -0.99 -18.69 9.67
C LEU A 62 -2.49 -18.89 9.43
N ASP A 63 -3.03 -20.05 9.76
CA ASP A 63 -4.46 -20.33 9.67
C ASP A 63 -5.25 -19.47 10.69
N LEU A 64 -4.71 -19.28 11.90
CA LEU A 64 -5.34 -18.49 12.97
C LEU A 64 -5.10 -16.97 12.90
N PHE A 65 -3.92 -16.53 12.45
CA PHE A 65 -3.45 -15.15 12.54
C PHE A 65 -2.91 -14.61 11.22
N GLY A 66 -2.78 -15.43 10.18
CA GLY A 66 -2.26 -15.00 8.87
C GLY A 66 -3.13 -13.92 8.22
N TYR A 67 -4.45 -13.90 8.50
CA TYR A 67 -5.30 -12.77 8.12
C TYR A 67 -4.96 -11.49 8.90
N LYS A 68 -4.54 -11.57 10.17
CA LYS A 68 -4.09 -10.43 10.98
C LYS A 68 -2.74 -9.88 10.51
N LEU A 69 -1.84 -10.71 9.95
CA LEU A 69 -0.64 -10.21 9.27
C LEU A 69 -0.98 -9.41 8.01
N ARG A 70 -1.92 -9.92 7.22
CA ARG A 70 -2.45 -9.18 6.06
C ARG A 70 -3.16 -7.89 6.49
N ARG A 71 -3.68 -7.81 7.71
CA ARG A 71 -4.29 -6.60 8.31
C ARG A 71 -3.30 -5.55 8.82
N LYS A 72 -1.98 -5.78 8.82
CA LYS A 72 -1.02 -4.80 9.38
C LYS A 72 -0.52 -3.70 8.42
N THR A 73 -0.95 -3.65 7.16
CA THR A 73 -0.63 -2.47 6.33
C THR A 73 -1.78 -1.47 6.44
N PHE A 74 -1.63 -0.51 7.34
CA PHE A 74 -2.42 0.73 7.31
C PHE A 74 -1.49 1.91 7.04
N ARG A 75 -2.07 2.99 6.51
CA ARG A 75 -1.40 4.28 6.42
C ARG A 75 -2.23 5.33 7.17
N LEU A 76 -1.53 6.25 7.82
CA LEU A 76 -2.14 7.41 8.46
C LEU A 76 -2.09 8.57 7.48
N TYR A 77 -3.24 9.18 7.25
CA TYR A 77 -3.41 10.37 6.43
C TYR A 77 -3.93 11.50 7.29
N TRP A 78 -3.76 12.74 6.85
CA TRP A 78 -4.29 13.90 7.55
C TRP A 78 -4.82 14.96 6.59
N ASN A 79 -5.70 15.81 7.09
CA ASN A 79 -6.15 17.02 6.41
C ASN A 79 -6.39 18.13 7.44
N ILE A 80 -6.43 19.36 6.95
CA ILE A 80 -6.91 20.53 7.67
C ILE A 80 -8.12 21.05 6.91
N ASP A 81 -9.24 21.30 7.56
CA ASP A 81 -10.35 21.99 6.90
C ASP A 81 -9.96 23.46 6.66
N PRO A 82 -10.02 23.97 5.41
CA PRO A 82 -9.60 25.34 5.13
C PRO A 82 -10.53 26.40 5.74
N SER A 83 -11.78 26.05 6.05
CA SER A 83 -12.79 26.96 6.60
C SER A 83 -12.77 27.01 8.13
N THR A 84 -12.56 25.86 8.80
CA THR A 84 -12.58 25.78 10.28
C THR A 84 -11.19 25.67 10.90
N GLY A 85 -10.16 25.30 10.12
CA GLY A 85 -8.81 25.00 10.62
C GLY A 85 -8.71 23.66 11.37
N GLU A 86 -9.78 22.88 11.43
CA GLU A 86 -9.81 21.62 12.17
C GLU A 86 -8.93 20.55 11.52
N LYS A 87 -8.15 19.84 12.35
CA LYS A 87 -7.29 18.75 11.91
C LYS A 87 -8.03 17.42 11.95
N SER A 88 -8.09 16.74 10.82
CA SER A 88 -8.63 15.38 10.70
C SER A 88 -7.52 14.38 10.40
N PHE A 89 -7.63 13.19 10.97
CA PHE A 89 -6.69 12.08 10.74
C PHE A 89 -7.46 10.84 10.27
N PHE A 90 -6.97 10.19 9.23
CA PHE A 90 -7.61 9.03 8.61
C PHE A 90 -6.67 7.84 8.66
N LYS A 91 -7.04 6.80 9.41
CA LYS A 91 -6.37 5.50 9.35
C LYS A 91 -6.99 4.68 8.22
N VAL A 92 -6.24 4.45 7.15
CA VAL A 92 -6.69 3.64 6.01
C VAL A 92 -5.96 2.31 5.99
N GLU A 93 -6.70 1.24 6.30
CA GLU A 93 -6.21 -0.13 6.23
C GLU A 93 -6.28 -0.67 4.80
N GLY A 94 -5.40 -1.61 4.45
CA GLY A 94 -5.35 -2.24 3.14
C GLY A 94 -4.02 -2.01 2.43
N ARG A 95 -3.67 -2.93 1.54
CA ARG A 95 -2.40 -2.86 0.78
C ARG A 95 -2.49 -1.74 -0.24
N VAL A 96 -1.47 -0.88 -0.29
CA VAL A 96 -1.32 0.07 -1.40
C VAL A 96 -0.91 -0.70 -2.65
N ILE A 97 -1.74 -0.65 -3.69
CA ILE A 97 -1.47 -1.30 -4.99
C ILE A 97 -0.99 -0.31 -6.05
N PHE A 98 -1.20 0.98 -5.81
CA PHE A 98 -0.79 2.06 -6.69
C PHE A 98 -0.50 3.33 -5.89
N SER A 99 0.58 4.02 -6.23
CA SER A 99 0.95 5.31 -5.63
C SER A 99 1.73 6.13 -6.64
N GLN A 100 1.12 7.18 -7.19
CA GLN A 100 1.74 8.03 -8.20
C GLN A 100 1.59 9.50 -7.84
N ALA A 101 2.71 10.22 -7.79
CA ALA A 101 2.70 11.67 -7.68
C ALA A 101 2.67 12.31 -9.08
N LEU A 102 1.90 13.38 -9.22
CA LEU A 102 1.95 14.30 -10.36
C LEU A 102 2.89 15.45 -9.99
N CYS A 103 3.82 15.75 -10.90
CA CYS A 103 4.91 16.65 -10.60
C CYS A 103 4.86 17.92 -11.44
N ASP A 104 5.01 19.07 -10.78
CA ASP A 104 5.38 20.31 -11.43
C ASP A 104 6.84 20.19 -11.92
N MET A 105 6.99 20.15 -13.25
CA MET A 105 8.27 20.07 -13.93
C MET A 105 8.75 21.49 -14.26
N ARG A 106 9.49 22.09 -13.34
CA ARG A 106 10.06 23.43 -13.54
C ARG A 106 11.26 23.34 -14.47
N ARG A 107 11.12 23.91 -15.65
CA ARG A 107 12.14 23.90 -16.72
C ARG A 107 12.67 25.30 -16.99
N ASP A 108 13.92 25.35 -17.43
CA ASP A 108 14.57 26.52 -18.01
C ASP A 108 14.99 26.15 -19.43
N GLY A 109 14.19 26.59 -20.41
CA GLY A 109 14.22 26.04 -21.76
C GLY A 109 13.95 24.53 -21.77
N ALA A 110 14.85 23.76 -22.40
CA ALA A 110 14.76 22.30 -22.43
C ALA A 110 15.20 21.63 -21.12
N LYS A 111 15.95 22.33 -20.26
CA LYS A 111 16.58 21.76 -19.06
C LYS A 111 15.59 21.69 -17.90
N LEU A 112 15.41 20.51 -17.33
CA LEU A 112 14.65 20.33 -16.09
C LEU A 112 15.48 20.86 -14.90
N LYS A 113 14.97 21.88 -14.20
CA LYS A 113 15.60 22.47 -13.01
C LYS A 113 15.09 21.81 -11.72
N LYS A 114 13.79 21.61 -11.59
CA LYS A 114 13.17 21.00 -10.40
C LYS A 114 11.99 20.14 -10.81
N LYS A 115 11.82 19.01 -10.12
CA LYS A 115 10.63 18.15 -10.22
C LYS A 115 9.98 18.13 -8.85
N ILE A 116 8.80 18.74 -8.74
CA ILE A 116 8.15 18.95 -7.45
C ILE A 116 6.84 18.18 -7.43
N PRO A 117 6.69 17.19 -6.56
CA PRO A 117 5.43 16.50 -6.40
C PRO A 117 4.43 17.45 -5.73
N GLU A 118 3.31 17.72 -6.39
CA GLU A 118 2.26 18.62 -5.88
C GLU A 118 0.95 17.89 -5.61
N PHE A 119 0.65 16.85 -6.40
CA PHE A 119 -0.53 16.00 -6.27
C PHE A 119 -0.10 14.55 -6.21
N LYS A 120 -0.87 13.69 -5.55
CA LYS A 120 -0.57 12.26 -5.50
C LYS A 120 -1.84 11.43 -5.33
N PHE A 121 -1.93 10.35 -6.09
CA PHE A 121 -2.97 9.34 -5.93
C PHE A 121 -2.41 8.11 -5.24
N VAL A 122 -3.10 7.63 -4.21
CA VAL A 122 -2.78 6.36 -3.55
C VAL A 122 -4.02 5.48 -3.55
N ILE A 123 -3.91 4.26 -4.07
CA ILE A 123 -5.03 3.31 -4.14
C ILE A 123 -4.77 2.17 -3.16
N HIS A 124 -5.64 2.08 -2.16
CA HIS A 124 -5.67 0.98 -1.20
C HIS A 124 -6.62 -0.11 -1.66
N HIS A 125 -6.16 -1.36 -1.67
CA HIS A 125 -6.99 -2.55 -1.78
C HIS A 125 -7.32 -3.07 -0.37
N GLN A 126 -8.62 -3.16 -0.06
CA GLN A 126 -9.17 -3.57 1.24
C GLN A 126 -9.74 -5.00 1.23
N GLY A 127 -9.48 -5.78 0.18
CA GLY A 127 -10.01 -7.14 0.00
C GLY A 127 -11.34 -7.16 -0.76
N ASN A 128 -11.71 -8.31 -1.33
CA ASN A 128 -13.00 -8.56 -1.98
C ASN A 128 -13.42 -7.47 -2.99
N ASN A 129 -12.51 -7.07 -3.89
CA ASN A 129 -12.75 -6.02 -4.89
C ASN A 129 -13.17 -4.66 -4.27
N LYS A 130 -12.74 -4.37 -3.04
CA LYS A 130 -12.99 -3.09 -2.35
C LYS A 130 -11.74 -2.25 -2.34
N PHE A 131 -11.87 -0.99 -2.77
CA PHE A 131 -10.77 -0.05 -2.89
C PHE A 131 -11.13 1.29 -2.28
N ARG A 132 -10.10 2.05 -1.88
CA ARG A 132 -10.21 3.48 -1.61
C ARG A 132 -9.13 4.22 -2.37
N ILE A 133 -9.49 5.36 -2.93
CA ILE A 133 -8.56 6.32 -3.50
C ILE A 133 -8.30 7.37 -2.42
N VAL A 134 -7.04 7.59 -2.09
CA VAL A 134 -6.59 8.74 -1.32
C VAL A 134 -5.98 9.73 -2.31
N VAL A 135 -6.62 10.89 -2.44
CA VAL A 135 -6.09 12.01 -3.22
C VAL A 135 -5.32 12.91 -2.25
N GLN A 136 -4.06 13.12 -2.55
CA GLN A 136 -3.15 13.89 -1.74
C GLN A 136 -2.69 15.14 -2.47
N PHE A 137 -2.56 16.23 -1.72
CA PHE A 137 -2.10 17.53 -2.20
C PHE A 137 -1.00 18.00 -1.26
N ARG A 138 0.09 18.48 -1.83
CA ARG A 138 1.18 19.03 -1.03
C ARG A 138 0.73 20.36 -0.44
N ALA A 139 0.79 20.49 0.88
CA ALA A 139 0.41 21.73 1.54
C ALA A 139 1.37 22.87 1.12
N LYS A 140 0.82 24.07 0.99
CA LYS A 140 1.60 25.32 0.85
C LYS A 140 1.28 26.24 2.01
N PHE A 141 2.25 27.03 2.44
CA PHE A 141 2.03 28.05 3.46
C PHE A 141 1.19 29.20 2.87
N PRO A 142 0.06 29.59 3.48
CA PRO A 142 -0.82 30.62 2.93
C PRO A 142 -0.14 31.98 2.73
N GLN A 143 0.87 32.30 3.56
CA GLN A 143 1.53 33.60 3.59
C GLN A 143 2.67 33.72 2.57
N SER A 144 3.46 32.65 2.37
CA SER A 144 4.64 32.67 1.50
C SER A 144 4.43 31.91 0.18
N ASN A 145 3.35 31.14 0.05
CA ASN A 145 3.11 30.17 -1.03
C ASN A 145 4.24 29.12 -1.18
N GLU A 146 5.11 29.00 -0.17
CA GLU A 146 6.16 28.01 -0.13
C GLU A 146 5.58 26.61 0.09
N GLU A 147 6.21 25.62 -0.51
CA GLU A 147 5.87 24.22 -0.35
C GLU A 147 6.18 23.77 1.09
N LEU A 148 5.27 23.02 1.70
CA LEU A 148 5.57 22.36 2.97
C LEU A 148 6.70 21.34 2.75
N GLU A 149 7.75 21.47 3.54
CA GLU A 149 8.90 20.56 3.55
C GLU A 149 9.00 19.87 4.91
N ASN A 150 9.33 18.58 4.87
CA ASN A 150 9.59 17.77 6.05
C ASN A 150 10.51 16.62 5.66
N SER A 151 11.36 16.17 6.58
CA SER A 151 12.18 14.97 6.37
C SER A 151 11.35 13.68 6.27
N VAL A 152 10.12 13.71 6.79
CA VAL A 152 9.14 12.63 6.66
C VAL A 152 8.24 12.90 5.46
N GLU A 153 8.45 12.17 4.36
CA GLU A 153 7.74 12.38 3.10
C GLU A 153 6.20 12.26 3.22
N ASP A 154 5.68 11.44 4.12
CA ASP A 154 4.22 11.30 4.28
C ASP A 154 3.60 12.49 5.04
N ALA A 155 4.40 13.25 5.80
CA ALA A 155 3.92 14.36 6.61
C ALA A 155 3.57 15.62 5.79
N ILE A 156 4.10 15.76 4.57
CA ILE A 156 3.87 16.95 3.72
C ILE A 156 2.54 16.92 2.95
N TRP A 157 1.80 15.81 3.02
CA TRP A 157 0.61 15.56 2.20
C TRP A 157 -0.69 15.75 2.97
N ARG A 158 -1.50 16.72 2.55
CA ARG A 158 -2.93 16.78 2.91
C ARG A 158 -3.70 15.79 2.05
N SER A 159 -4.73 15.18 2.63
CA SER A 159 -5.36 14.01 2.01
C SER A 159 -6.88 14.06 2.08
N VAL A 160 -7.54 13.63 1.02
CA VAL A 160 -8.97 13.35 0.96
C VAL A 160 -9.15 11.88 0.64
N VAL A 161 -9.91 11.17 1.48
CA VAL A 161 -10.15 9.73 1.33
C VAL A 161 -11.51 9.52 0.70
N SER A 162 -11.57 8.76 -0.40
CA SER A 162 -12.83 8.40 -1.04
C SER A 162 -13.60 7.35 -0.24
N ASP A 163 -14.89 7.21 -0.54
CA ASP A 163 -15.66 6.01 -0.22
C ASP A 163 -15.07 4.73 -0.82
N ILE A 164 -15.61 3.59 -0.37
CA ILE A 164 -15.24 2.27 -0.90
C ILE A 164 -15.82 2.13 -2.30
N ILE A 165 -14.98 1.72 -3.25
CA ILE A 165 -15.33 1.55 -4.66
C ILE A 165 -14.75 0.24 -5.22
N THR A 166 -15.24 -0.22 -6.36
CA THR A 166 -14.74 -1.41 -7.08
C THR A 166 -13.53 -1.10 -7.96
N ALA A 167 -12.84 -2.13 -8.46
CA ALA A 167 -11.72 -1.95 -9.40
C ALA A 167 -12.11 -1.13 -10.64
N GLN A 168 -13.28 -1.37 -11.23
CA GLN A 168 -13.76 -0.60 -12.39
C GLN A 168 -14.01 0.87 -12.01
N GLN A 169 -14.69 1.10 -10.88
CA GLN A 169 -14.98 2.45 -10.39
C GLN A 169 -13.71 3.23 -10.02
N VAL A 170 -12.60 2.56 -9.65
CA VAL A 170 -11.31 3.22 -9.45
C VAL A 170 -10.87 3.89 -10.75
N VAL A 171 -10.96 3.19 -11.87
CA VAL A 171 -10.60 3.71 -13.20
C VAL A 171 -11.50 4.89 -13.57
N ASP A 172 -12.82 4.69 -13.50
CA ASP A 172 -13.80 5.71 -13.88
C ASP A 172 -13.63 6.99 -13.04
N LYS A 173 -13.37 6.85 -11.73
CA LYS A 173 -13.19 7.99 -10.82
C LYS A 173 -11.89 8.75 -11.08
N ILE A 174 -10.79 8.05 -11.42
CA ILE A 174 -9.53 8.72 -11.79
C ILE A 174 -9.71 9.50 -13.09
N GLU A 175 -10.33 8.92 -14.10
CA GLU A 175 -10.61 9.61 -15.37
C GLU A 175 -11.54 10.81 -15.18
N TYR A 176 -12.58 10.66 -14.36
CA TYR A 176 -13.45 11.77 -13.99
C TYR A 176 -12.68 12.92 -13.33
N ILE A 177 -11.79 12.62 -12.37
CA ILE A 177 -10.97 13.63 -11.69
C ILE A 177 -10.07 14.36 -12.69
N ILE A 178 -9.42 13.64 -13.60
CA ILE A 178 -8.58 14.21 -14.66
C ILE A 178 -9.39 15.17 -15.55
N ILE A 179 -10.58 14.76 -15.99
CA ILE A 179 -11.41 15.53 -16.92
C ILE A 179 -11.97 16.79 -16.24
N LYS A 180 -12.40 16.68 -14.98
CA LYS A 180 -13.12 17.76 -14.30
C LYS A 180 -12.21 18.74 -13.55
N ASN A 181 -10.99 18.34 -13.18
CA ASN A 181 -10.11 19.18 -12.39
C ASN A 181 -9.04 19.83 -13.27
N THR A 182 -9.23 21.10 -13.60
CA THR A 182 -8.29 21.91 -14.38
C THR A 182 -6.92 22.04 -13.71
N ASP A 183 -6.85 22.01 -12.37
CA ASP A 183 -5.58 22.09 -11.64
C ASP A 183 -4.74 20.82 -11.82
N VAL A 184 -5.39 19.69 -12.12
CA VAL A 184 -4.71 18.42 -12.44
C VAL A 184 -4.22 18.42 -13.89
N GLN A 185 -4.96 19.05 -14.82
CA GLN A 185 -4.60 19.04 -16.24
C GLN A 185 -3.27 19.71 -16.56
N LYS A 186 -2.78 20.63 -15.70
CA LYS A 186 -1.47 21.25 -15.88
C LYS A 186 -0.31 20.23 -15.86
N TYR A 187 -0.51 19.04 -15.28
CA TYR A 187 0.46 17.95 -15.27
C TYR A 187 0.33 17.05 -16.51
N ALA A 188 0.28 17.63 -17.71
CA ALA A 188 -0.13 16.94 -18.94
C ALA A 188 0.55 15.58 -19.18
N SER A 189 1.86 15.48 -18.96
CA SER A 189 2.59 14.21 -19.14
C SER A 189 2.14 13.12 -18.16
N ASP A 190 1.94 13.47 -16.89
CA ASP A 190 1.48 12.51 -15.89
C ASP A 190 0.00 12.15 -16.12
N VAL A 191 -0.83 13.14 -16.45
CA VAL A 191 -2.27 12.97 -16.67
C VAL A 191 -2.57 12.06 -17.85
N VAL A 192 -1.86 12.20 -18.97
CA VAL A 192 -2.05 11.34 -20.16
C VAL A 192 -1.73 9.88 -19.85
N THR A 193 -0.76 9.63 -18.96
CA THR A 193 -0.29 8.27 -18.65
C THR A 193 -1.01 7.63 -17.47
N LEU A 194 -1.63 8.43 -16.60
CA LEU A 194 -2.24 7.96 -15.36
C LEU A 194 -3.33 6.88 -15.57
N PRO A 195 -4.25 6.99 -16.54
CA PRO A 195 -5.26 5.94 -16.78
C PRO A 195 -4.65 4.59 -17.17
N TYR A 196 -3.55 4.60 -17.93
CA TYR A 196 -2.80 3.39 -18.28
C TYR A 196 -2.12 2.80 -17.04
N LEU A 197 -1.45 3.63 -16.23
CA LEU A 197 -0.73 3.19 -15.04
C LEU A 197 -1.65 2.57 -13.98
N VAL A 198 -2.84 3.15 -13.79
CA VAL A 198 -3.85 2.61 -12.86
C VAL A 198 -4.38 1.25 -13.34
N ARG A 199 -4.74 1.14 -14.64
CA ARG A 199 -5.18 -0.15 -15.22
C ARG A 199 -4.10 -1.22 -15.11
N LYS A 200 -2.86 -0.87 -15.45
CA LYS A 200 -1.69 -1.76 -15.31
C LYS A 200 -1.55 -2.26 -13.87
N ALA A 201 -1.59 -1.35 -12.89
CA ALA A 201 -1.46 -1.72 -11.49
C ALA A 201 -2.57 -2.66 -11.02
N LEU A 202 -3.82 -2.41 -11.44
CA LEU A 202 -4.95 -3.28 -11.12
C LEU A 202 -4.78 -4.68 -11.76
N LEU A 203 -4.41 -4.76 -13.04
CA LEU A 203 -4.16 -6.04 -13.75
C LEU A 203 -3.00 -6.84 -13.14
N GLU A 204 -1.86 -6.19 -12.84
CA GLU A 204 -0.70 -6.82 -12.18
C GLU A 204 -1.04 -7.31 -10.76
N ASN A 205 -2.08 -6.77 -10.15
CA ASN A 205 -2.59 -7.22 -8.85
C ASN A 205 -3.76 -8.22 -8.97
N GLY A 206 -4.08 -8.69 -10.18
CA GLY A 206 -5.04 -9.76 -10.45
C GLY A 206 -6.50 -9.32 -10.55
N PHE A 207 -6.77 -8.03 -10.79
CA PHE A 207 -8.12 -7.53 -10.96
C PHE A 207 -8.48 -7.38 -12.44
N SER A 208 -9.64 -7.90 -12.83
CA SER A 208 -10.21 -7.68 -14.16
C SER A 208 -10.83 -6.29 -14.27
N ILE A 209 -10.69 -5.66 -15.43
CA ILE A 209 -11.19 -4.32 -15.75
C ILE A 209 -11.76 -4.38 -17.16
N GLU A 210 -12.88 -3.70 -17.39
CA GLU A 210 -13.51 -3.61 -18.70
C GLU A 210 -12.67 -2.78 -19.68
N GLY A 211 -12.88 -3.01 -20.98
CA GLY A 211 -12.22 -2.25 -22.05
C GLY A 211 -10.77 -2.64 -22.35
N ILE A 212 -10.27 -3.74 -21.78
CA ILE A 212 -8.95 -4.30 -22.10
C ILE A 212 -9.09 -5.34 -23.22
N LYS A 213 -8.34 -5.18 -24.31
CA LYS A 213 -8.19 -6.23 -25.32
C LYS A 213 -7.12 -7.21 -24.85
N GLU A 214 -7.50 -8.48 -24.69
CA GLU A 214 -6.60 -9.55 -24.25
C GLU A 214 -6.01 -10.30 -25.45
N TYR A 215 -4.73 -10.63 -25.33
CA TYR A 215 -4.00 -11.48 -26.29
C TYR A 215 -3.35 -12.61 -25.48
N PRO A 216 -4.03 -13.76 -25.32
CA PRO A 216 -3.52 -14.87 -24.51
C PRO A 216 -2.25 -15.45 -25.14
N ALA A 217 -1.39 -16.04 -24.29
CA ALA A 217 -0.23 -16.78 -24.73
C ALA A 217 -0.61 -18.24 -25.06
N ASP A 218 -0.09 -18.76 -26.17
CA ASP A 218 -0.36 -20.13 -26.65
C ASP A 218 0.74 -21.16 -26.27
N TRP A 219 1.63 -20.83 -25.32
CA TRP A 219 2.76 -21.66 -24.92
C TRP A 219 2.58 -22.38 -23.58
#